data_AF-A0A4S4MXQ9-F1
#
_entry.id   AF-A0A4S4MXQ9-F1
#
_cell.length_a   1.000
_cell.length_b   1.000
_cell.length_c   1.000
_cell.angle_alpha   90.00
_cell.angle_beta   90.00
_cell.angle_gamma   90.00
#
_symmetry.space_group_name_H-M   'P 1'
#
loop_
_entity.id
_entity.type
_entity.pdbx_description
1 polymer ?
#
loop_
_entity_poly.entity_id
_entity_poly.type
_entity_poly.pdbx_seq_one_letter_code
_entity_poly.pdbx_strand_id
1 'polypeptide(L)'
;MEIDPTSAIQEMVEQSDSNGMMGSMMQDLAFAIPGVDEAMSFAEIMKHVKSMEYSVIVFDTAPTGHTLRFLSFPTVLEKALGKLSTLSGRIGPMINQMSSLMGGQVDATEDMFAKLESMRAVITEVNTQFKDPEKTTFVCVCISEFLSLYETERLVQELTTYEIDTHNIVVNQLLFPKKSSNCEHCRVRHAMQQKYLNEAHELYDEFFHIIQLPLLTEEVRGPQKLQEFKTPPPPPADPAPAAQAQAPVAESSSIPSTRKEISEDEEPKKRRPYRFWPTTRPSISLERPRQYSRPVGVGILPAYDHALAYIKRDSAQCKAELEKYEAELAVAEKEGKVEEVARLREKVGILEVQSEINLPSVRWKARNGLADMSKKVYRHLVEQRWREDGALDLLMERIHQMNVVPDMLPALHPSFDLRINFPEPPPEDIRLRTRVKRKYQKVEPGVYLLPEQTRKHPQVYTTVFHTESRLYTMVMVDLDVPDYENETFQGYLHWLQPNISLSSSSTTFEVRSHTKYIPPHPQKGTPYHRYVIILAPQADNLPIEVPKISDEERLGFNYREFAETYGLDASKGGAAHMWREVWDETVSKLYQDVLHAEEPVFGRMPTPDRYRELKMEKKYI
;
A
#
# COMPACT_ATOMS: atom_id res chain seq x y z
N MET A 1 -20.77 -0.50 -29.88
CA MET A 1 -19.54 0.20 -30.31
C MET A 1 -18.45 -0.25 -29.35
N GLU A 2 -17.25 -0.59 -29.82
CA GLU A 2 -16.12 -0.82 -28.91
C GLU A 2 -15.49 0.56 -28.68
N ILE A 3 -15.44 1.00 -27.42
CA ILE A 3 -14.97 2.33 -27.04
C ILE A 3 -13.77 2.12 -26.12
N ASP A 4 -12.58 2.48 -26.61
CA ASP A 4 -11.39 2.58 -25.78
C ASP A 4 -11.48 3.91 -25.00
N PRO A 5 -11.57 3.91 -23.66
CA PRO A 5 -11.62 5.15 -22.89
C PRO A 5 -10.40 6.03 -23.15
N THR A 6 -9.24 5.45 -23.49
CA THR A 6 -8.02 6.18 -23.88
C THR A 6 -8.22 7.00 -25.17
N SER A 7 -9.10 6.56 -26.07
CA SER A 7 -9.47 7.28 -27.30
C SER A 7 -10.51 8.37 -27.04
N ALA A 8 -11.51 8.12 -26.19
CA ALA A 8 -12.51 9.12 -25.80
C ALA A 8 -11.89 10.25 -24.94
N ILE A 9 -10.91 9.91 -24.11
CA ILE A 9 -10.01 10.86 -23.43
C ILE A 9 -9.36 11.79 -24.45
N GLN A 10 -8.89 11.26 -25.58
CA GLN A 10 -8.24 12.06 -26.62
C GLN A 10 -9.25 12.98 -27.33
N GLU A 11 -10.43 12.48 -27.72
CA GLU A 11 -11.50 13.32 -28.30
C GLU A 11 -11.95 14.44 -27.34
N MET A 12 -12.10 14.15 -26.05
CA MET A 12 -12.56 15.14 -25.06
C MET A 12 -11.49 16.21 -24.75
N VAL A 13 -10.20 15.86 -24.86
CA VAL A 13 -9.09 16.82 -24.84
C VAL A 13 -9.06 17.66 -26.13
N GLU A 14 -9.27 17.05 -27.30
CA GLU A 14 -9.30 17.76 -28.59
C GLU A 14 -10.49 18.75 -28.68
N GLN A 15 -11.67 18.40 -28.16
CA GLN A 15 -12.79 19.34 -28.00
C GLN A 15 -12.49 20.48 -27.00
N SER A 16 -11.58 20.26 -26.05
CA SER A 16 -11.13 21.27 -25.08
C SER A 16 -10.10 22.25 -25.64
N ASP A 17 -9.43 21.95 -26.77
CA ASP A 17 -8.27 22.71 -27.29
C ASP A 17 -8.64 24.05 -27.97
N SER A 18 -9.88 24.50 -27.82
CA SER A 18 -10.31 25.85 -28.21
C SER A 18 -9.63 26.98 -27.40
N ASN A 19 -8.80 26.68 -26.39
CA ASN A 19 -8.13 27.68 -25.55
C ASN A 19 -6.61 27.44 -25.28
N GLY A 20 -5.93 26.60 -26.05
CA GLY A 20 -4.45 26.55 -26.12
C GLY A 20 -3.74 26.18 -24.82
N MET A 21 -2.61 26.84 -24.50
CA MET A 21 -1.61 26.43 -23.48
C MET A 21 -2.16 26.15 -22.07
N MET A 22 -3.37 26.64 -21.73
CA MET A 22 -4.04 26.31 -20.47
C MET A 22 -4.56 24.85 -20.45
N GLY A 23 -4.99 24.33 -21.61
CA GLY A 23 -5.54 22.97 -21.77
C GLY A 23 -4.50 21.89 -21.48
N SER A 24 -3.31 21.98 -22.07
CA SER A 24 -2.22 21.00 -21.83
C SER A 24 -1.76 20.96 -20.37
N MET A 25 -1.86 22.07 -19.64
CA MET A 25 -1.56 22.09 -18.20
C MET A 25 -2.68 21.42 -17.38
N MET A 26 -3.95 21.59 -17.78
CA MET A 26 -5.07 20.95 -17.11
C MET A 26 -5.12 19.43 -17.39
N GLN A 27 -4.66 19.01 -18.57
CA GLN A 27 -4.43 17.62 -18.96
C GLN A 27 -3.38 16.94 -18.06
N ASP A 28 -2.17 17.51 -17.94
CA ASP A 28 -1.10 17.01 -17.05
C ASP A 28 -1.54 16.94 -15.57
N LEU A 29 -2.41 17.86 -15.13
CA LEU A 29 -2.93 17.89 -13.76
C LEU A 29 -4.06 16.88 -13.54
N ALA A 30 -4.89 16.61 -14.56
CA ALA A 30 -5.94 15.59 -14.50
C ALA A 30 -5.31 14.21 -14.27
N PHE A 31 -4.39 13.75 -15.12
CA PHE A 31 -3.73 12.44 -14.98
C PHE A 31 -2.85 12.28 -13.72
N ALA A 32 -2.63 13.35 -12.95
CA ALA A 32 -1.81 13.33 -11.73
C ALA A 32 -2.58 13.04 -10.44
N ILE A 33 -3.91 12.93 -10.49
CA ILE A 33 -4.76 12.63 -9.33
C ILE A 33 -4.95 11.09 -9.22
N PRO A 34 -4.76 10.47 -8.03
CA PRO A 34 -5.04 9.04 -7.85
C PRO A 34 -6.55 8.78 -7.92
N GLY A 35 -6.96 7.75 -8.67
CA GLY A 35 -8.37 7.43 -8.92
C GLY A 35 -8.94 8.04 -10.21
N VAL A 36 -8.11 8.58 -11.11
CA VAL A 36 -8.54 9.27 -12.33
C VAL A 36 -8.98 8.32 -13.43
N ASP A 37 -8.30 7.19 -13.61
CA ASP A 37 -8.71 6.20 -14.60
C ASP A 37 -10.12 5.68 -14.26
N GLU A 38 -10.40 5.47 -12.98
CA GLU A 38 -11.73 5.18 -12.46
C GLU A 38 -12.70 6.36 -12.63
N ALA A 39 -12.29 7.60 -12.31
CA ALA A 39 -13.13 8.79 -12.44
C ALA A 39 -13.51 9.12 -13.89
N MET A 40 -12.61 8.88 -14.85
CA MET A 40 -12.83 9.14 -16.27
C MET A 40 -13.65 8.03 -16.93
N SER A 41 -13.37 6.75 -16.60
CA SER A 41 -14.26 5.64 -16.96
C SER A 41 -15.68 5.86 -16.41
N PHE A 42 -15.78 6.38 -15.18
CA PHE A 42 -17.06 6.72 -14.57
C PHE A 42 -17.73 7.88 -15.31
N ALA A 43 -16.99 8.95 -15.64
CA ALA A 43 -17.51 10.09 -16.39
C ALA A 43 -17.95 9.74 -17.83
N GLU A 44 -17.30 8.78 -18.48
CA GLU A 44 -17.72 8.25 -19.77
C GLU A 44 -18.99 7.39 -19.67
N ILE A 45 -19.08 6.55 -18.63
CA ILE A 45 -20.36 5.92 -18.26
C ILE A 45 -21.41 6.99 -18.01
N MET A 46 -21.14 8.05 -17.22
CA MET A 46 -22.08 9.15 -17.01
C MET A 46 -22.47 9.85 -18.32
N LYS A 47 -21.57 9.96 -19.31
CA LYS A 47 -21.86 10.57 -20.61
C LYS A 47 -22.83 9.72 -21.42
N HIS A 48 -22.66 8.39 -21.47
CA HIS A 48 -23.59 7.52 -22.20
C HIS A 48 -24.88 7.26 -21.43
N VAL A 49 -24.81 7.03 -20.10
CA VAL A 49 -25.95 7.14 -19.15
C VAL A 49 -26.61 8.53 -19.20
N LYS A 50 -25.99 9.51 -19.88
CA LYS A 50 -26.61 10.78 -20.27
C LYS A 50 -26.63 11.02 -21.78
N SER A 51 -27.07 10.01 -22.55
CA SER A 51 -27.29 10.12 -24.01
C SER A 51 -28.64 9.59 -24.56
N MET A 52 -29.21 8.50 -24.02
CA MET A 52 -30.34 7.73 -24.60
C MET A 52 -30.07 7.16 -26.00
N GLU A 53 -28.80 7.09 -26.41
CA GLU A 53 -28.41 6.65 -27.77
C GLU A 53 -28.51 5.13 -27.94
N TYR A 54 -28.49 4.37 -26.85
CA TYR A 54 -28.52 2.91 -26.85
C TYR A 54 -29.61 2.37 -25.92
N SER A 55 -30.27 1.28 -26.32
CA SER A 55 -31.30 0.61 -25.51
C SER A 55 -30.73 -0.32 -24.44
N VAL A 56 -29.45 -0.68 -24.55
CA VAL A 56 -28.67 -1.49 -23.60
C VAL A 56 -27.21 -1.09 -23.76
N ILE A 57 -26.52 -0.84 -22.65
CA ILE A 57 -25.05 -0.71 -22.61
C ILE A 57 -24.47 -1.90 -21.84
N VAL A 58 -23.37 -2.45 -22.37
CA VAL A 58 -22.56 -3.49 -21.71
C VAL A 58 -21.21 -2.87 -21.42
N PHE A 59 -20.85 -2.79 -20.14
CA PHE A 59 -19.54 -2.32 -19.69
C PHE A 59 -18.69 -3.53 -19.33
N ASP A 60 -17.67 -3.82 -20.14
CA ASP A 60 -16.67 -4.84 -19.84
C ASP A 60 -15.59 -4.24 -18.92
N THR A 61 -15.15 -4.99 -17.91
CA THR A 61 -14.43 -4.42 -16.75
C THR A 61 -13.04 -5.02 -16.55
N ALA A 62 -12.20 -4.29 -15.82
CA ALA A 62 -10.89 -4.74 -15.40
C ALA A 62 -10.98 -5.96 -14.44
N PRO A 63 -9.86 -6.61 -14.07
CA PRO A 63 -9.88 -7.72 -13.10
C PRO A 63 -10.51 -7.30 -11.76
N THR A 64 -11.21 -8.23 -11.12
CA THR A 64 -12.03 -8.12 -9.88
C THR A 64 -11.67 -6.94 -8.96
N GLY A 65 -10.45 -6.90 -8.42
CA GLY A 65 -10.02 -5.89 -7.46
C GLY A 65 -9.90 -4.45 -7.99
N HIS A 66 -9.77 -4.25 -9.31
CA HIS A 66 -9.83 -2.93 -9.94
C HIS A 66 -11.29 -2.48 -10.11
N THR A 67 -12.17 -3.38 -10.55
CA THR A 67 -13.60 -3.10 -10.69
C THR A 67 -14.28 -2.77 -9.36
N LEU A 68 -13.84 -3.40 -8.26
CA LEU A 68 -14.31 -3.07 -6.90
C LEU A 68 -13.85 -1.67 -6.43
N ARG A 69 -12.66 -1.22 -6.84
CA ARG A 69 -12.23 0.18 -6.63
C ARG A 69 -13.05 1.16 -7.49
N PHE A 70 -13.34 0.79 -8.73
CA PHE A 70 -14.19 1.58 -9.62
C PHE A 70 -15.61 1.76 -9.04
N LEU A 71 -16.26 0.67 -8.62
CA LEU A 71 -17.64 0.72 -8.09
C LEU A 71 -17.76 1.40 -6.72
N SER A 72 -16.68 1.42 -5.91
CA SER A 72 -16.67 2.16 -4.64
C SER A 72 -16.39 3.67 -4.80
N PHE A 73 -15.81 4.09 -5.93
CA PHE A 73 -15.44 5.48 -6.24
C PHE A 73 -16.58 6.51 -6.03
N PRO A 74 -17.84 6.29 -6.46
CA PRO A 74 -18.92 7.27 -6.29
C PRO A 74 -19.19 7.56 -4.81
N THR A 75 -19.12 6.55 -3.95
CA THR A 75 -19.33 6.71 -2.51
C THR A 75 -18.17 7.47 -1.84
N VAL A 76 -16.96 7.36 -2.38
CA VAL A 76 -15.77 8.10 -1.91
C VAL A 76 -15.86 9.55 -2.37
N LEU A 77 -16.21 9.79 -3.63
CA LEU A 77 -16.34 11.12 -4.21
C LEU A 77 -17.53 11.90 -3.60
N GLU A 78 -18.66 11.25 -3.33
CA GLU A 78 -19.77 11.90 -2.60
C GLU A 78 -19.34 12.33 -1.19
N LYS A 79 -18.63 11.46 -0.44
CA LYS A 79 -18.09 11.80 0.89
C LYS A 79 -17.06 12.93 0.81
N ALA A 80 -16.30 13.04 -0.28
CA ALA A 80 -15.37 14.13 -0.52
C ALA A 80 -16.09 15.46 -0.85
N LEU A 81 -17.05 15.43 -1.77
CA LEU A 81 -17.85 16.61 -2.16
C LEU A 81 -18.73 17.11 -1.01
N GLY A 82 -19.32 16.24 -0.20
CA GLY A 82 -20.06 16.63 1.01
C GLY A 82 -19.17 17.33 2.04
N LYS A 83 -17.92 16.86 2.23
CA LYS A 83 -16.92 17.56 3.06
C LYS A 83 -16.51 18.90 2.45
N LEU A 84 -16.33 18.97 1.12
CA LEU A 84 -15.99 20.22 0.44
C LEU A 84 -17.12 21.25 0.49
N SER A 85 -18.38 20.83 0.35
CA SER A 85 -19.58 21.69 0.45
C SER A 85 -19.76 22.22 1.88
N THR A 86 -19.63 21.37 2.90
CA THR A 86 -19.68 21.83 4.31
C THR A 86 -18.50 22.70 4.73
N LEU A 87 -17.32 22.53 4.12
CA LEU A 87 -16.18 23.43 4.28
C LEU A 87 -16.43 24.77 3.56
N SER A 88 -16.92 24.73 2.32
CA SER A 88 -17.31 25.91 1.54
C SER A 88 -18.33 26.78 2.27
N GLY A 89 -19.42 26.19 2.79
CA GLY A 89 -20.47 26.93 3.51
C GLY A 89 -19.97 27.71 4.73
N ARG A 90 -18.79 27.38 5.28
CA ARG A 90 -18.13 28.11 6.36
C ARG A 90 -17.18 29.21 5.87
N ILE A 91 -16.66 29.10 4.65
CA ILE A 91 -15.67 30.01 4.05
C ILE A 91 -16.33 31.00 3.08
N GLY A 92 -17.49 30.67 2.51
CA GLY A 92 -18.28 31.52 1.61
C GLY A 92 -18.48 32.97 2.07
N PRO A 93 -18.82 33.24 3.36
CA PRO A 93 -18.92 34.63 3.85
C PRO A 93 -17.61 35.42 3.73
N MET A 94 -16.47 34.76 3.97
CA MET A 94 -15.13 35.34 3.86
C MET A 94 -14.71 35.55 2.40
N ILE A 95 -15.06 34.61 1.50
CA ILE A 95 -14.82 34.73 0.05
C ILE A 95 -15.65 35.86 -0.56
N ASN A 96 -16.94 35.95 -0.24
CA ASN A 96 -17.81 37.02 -0.74
C ASN A 96 -17.31 38.41 -0.26
N GLN A 97 -16.87 38.51 1.00
CA GLN A 97 -16.28 39.74 1.53
C GLN A 97 -14.97 40.10 0.81
N MET A 98 -14.11 39.12 0.53
CA MET A 98 -12.85 39.33 -0.22
C MET A 98 -13.09 39.68 -1.70
N SER A 99 -14.08 39.07 -2.35
CA SER A 99 -14.49 39.37 -3.73
C SER A 99 -14.96 40.81 -3.87
N SER A 100 -15.81 41.28 -2.94
CA SER A 100 -16.32 42.65 -2.92
C SER A 100 -15.23 43.73 -2.81
N LEU A 101 -14.09 43.39 -2.19
CA LEU A 101 -12.95 44.29 -2.00
C LEU A 101 -12.00 44.32 -3.21
N MET A 102 -12.04 43.29 -4.07
CA MET A 102 -11.14 43.16 -5.23
C MET A 102 -11.81 43.47 -6.58
N GLY A 103 -13.07 43.94 -6.59
CA GLY A 103 -13.74 44.47 -7.77
C GLY A 103 -14.11 43.43 -8.85
N GLY A 104 -14.15 42.15 -8.50
CA GLY A 104 -14.54 41.04 -9.38
C GLY A 104 -15.97 40.54 -9.10
N GLN A 105 -16.60 39.93 -10.11
CA GLN A 105 -17.97 39.43 -10.02
C GLN A 105 -18.13 38.34 -8.95
N VAL A 106 -19.22 38.43 -8.17
CA VAL A 106 -19.70 37.37 -7.25
C VAL A 106 -20.14 36.13 -8.03
N ASP A 107 -20.67 36.36 -9.24
CA ASP A 107 -21.23 35.36 -10.14
C ASP A 107 -20.27 34.16 -10.35
N ALA A 108 -18.96 34.41 -10.54
CA ALA A 108 -17.99 33.35 -10.82
C ALA A 108 -17.81 32.33 -9.67
N THR A 109 -18.02 32.77 -8.42
CA THR A 109 -18.03 31.86 -7.25
C THR A 109 -19.34 31.09 -7.14
N GLU A 110 -20.48 31.71 -7.47
CA GLU A 110 -21.78 31.07 -7.47
C GLU A 110 -21.87 30.00 -8.59
N ASP A 111 -21.34 30.32 -9.77
CA ASP A 111 -21.17 29.43 -10.92
C ASP A 111 -20.31 28.19 -10.59
N MET A 112 -19.26 28.36 -9.77
CA MET A 112 -18.41 27.25 -9.30
C MET A 112 -19.16 26.34 -8.32
N PHE A 113 -19.99 26.88 -7.42
CA PHE A 113 -20.80 26.06 -6.52
C PHE A 113 -21.99 25.40 -7.22
N ALA A 114 -22.62 26.07 -8.19
CA ALA A 114 -23.62 25.46 -9.06
C ALA A 114 -23.04 24.25 -9.81
N LYS A 115 -21.81 24.35 -10.34
CA LYS A 115 -21.10 23.24 -10.99
C LYS A 115 -20.72 22.11 -10.02
N LEU A 116 -20.26 22.42 -8.81
CA LEU A 116 -19.93 21.40 -7.81
C LEU A 116 -21.17 20.67 -7.29
N GLU A 117 -22.28 21.37 -7.06
CA GLU A 117 -23.54 20.74 -6.62
C GLU A 117 -24.22 20.00 -7.78
N SER A 118 -24.10 20.45 -9.04
CA SER A 118 -24.55 19.66 -10.19
C SER A 118 -23.73 18.39 -10.36
N MET A 119 -22.39 18.44 -10.21
CA MET A 119 -21.56 17.22 -10.21
C MET A 119 -21.99 16.26 -9.10
N ARG A 120 -22.18 16.78 -7.88
CA ARG A 120 -22.70 15.99 -6.74
C ARG A 120 -24.05 15.34 -7.06
N ALA A 121 -24.99 16.09 -7.64
CA ALA A 121 -26.30 15.57 -8.03
C ALA A 121 -26.18 14.42 -9.05
N VAL A 122 -25.34 14.57 -10.09
CA VAL A 122 -25.11 13.49 -11.07
C VAL A 122 -24.45 12.27 -10.42
N ILE A 123 -23.50 12.46 -9.51
CA ILE A 123 -22.85 11.33 -8.80
C ILE A 123 -23.86 10.58 -7.92
N THR A 124 -24.72 11.29 -7.18
CA THR A 124 -25.78 10.67 -6.37
C THR A 124 -26.84 9.98 -7.25
N GLU A 125 -27.21 10.57 -8.38
CA GLU A 125 -28.13 9.98 -9.38
C GLU A 125 -27.56 8.68 -9.96
N VAL A 126 -26.31 8.69 -10.43
CA VAL A 126 -25.66 7.50 -11.02
C VAL A 126 -25.40 6.43 -9.97
N ASN A 127 -25.01 6.80 -8.73
CA ASN A 127 -24.91 5.87 -7.59
C ASN A 127 -26.28 5.25 -7.25
N THR A 128 -27.38 5.98 -7.43
CA THR A 128 -28.74 5.45 -7.27
C THR A 128 -29.11 4.49 -8.41
N GLN A 129 -28.74 4.81 -9.66
CA GLN A 129 -28.96 3.90 -10.80
C GLN A 129 -28.14 2.60 -10.70
N PHE A 130 -26.93 2.64 -10.11
CA PHE A 130 -26.13 1.44 -9.81
C PHE A 130 -26.72 0.53 -8.71
N LYS A 131 -27.66 1.04 -7.89
CA LYS A 131 -28.29 0.32 -6.77
C LYS A 131 -29.75 -0.09 -7.02
N ASP A 132 -30.36 0.45 -8.06
CA ASP A 132 -31.73 0.15 -8.44
C ASP A 132 -31.73 -1.16 -9.27
N PRO A 133 -32.45 -2.22 -8.85
CA PRO A 133 -32.36 -3.55 -9.48
C PRO A 133 -33.17 -3.68 -10.77
N GLU A 134 -34.07 -2.73 -11.06
CA GLU A 134 -34.61 -2.53 -12.41
C GLU A 134 -33.58 -1.77 -13.30
N LYS A 135 -32.35 -1.59 -12.79
CA LYS A 135 -31.20 -0.87 -13.35
C LYS A 135 -29.94 -1.71 -13.10
N THR A 136 -28.78 -1.17 -12.70
CA THR A 136 -27.48 -1.73 -13.14
C THR A 136 -27.06 -3.08 -12.53
N THR A 137 -27.67 -4.17 -13.00
CA THR A 137 -27.27 -5.55 -12.74
C THR A 137 -25.82 -5.79 -13.17
N PHE A 138 -25.08 -6.51 -12.34
CA PHE A 138 -23.69 -6.89 -12.57
C PHE A 138 -23.62 -8.38 -12.88
N VAL A 139 -23.16 -8.72 -14.10
CA VAL A 139 -23.03 -10.11 -14.56
C VAL A 139 -21.65 -10.65 -14.22
N CYS A 140 -21.57 -11.51 -13.21
CA CYS A 140 -20.32 -12.18 -12.85
C CYS A 140 -19.98 -13.26 -13.90
N VAL A 141 -18.78 -13.19 -14.49
CA VAL A 141 -18.30 -14.22 -15.45
C VAL A 141 -17.13 -14.97 -14.85
N CYS A 142 -17.26 -16.30 -14.72
CA CYS A 142 -16.26 -17.17 -14.13
C CYS A 142 -15.98 -18.41 -15.01
N ILE A 143 -14.96 -19.19 -14.64
CA ILE A 143 -14.75 -20.54 -15.18
C ILE A 143 -14.94 -21.57 -14.06
N SER A 144 -15.28 -22.80 -14.43
CA SER A 144 -15.52 -23.89 -13.47
C SER A 144 -14.21 -24.49 -12.92
N GLU A 145 -13.46 -23.68 -12.17
CA GLU A 145 -12.20 -24.02 -11.49
C GLU A 145 -12.13 -23.32 -10.12
N PHE A 146 -11.54 -23.98 -9.13
CA PHE A 146 -11.51 -23.57 -7.71
C PHE A 146 -11.25 -22.07 -7.46
N LEU A 147 -10.14 -21.53 -7.99
CA LEU A 147 -9.77 -20.13 -7.77
C LEU A 147 -10.76 -19.14 -8.41
N SER A 148 -11.32 -19.49 -9.57
CA SER A 148 -12.27 -18.61 -10.26
C SER A 148 -13.60 -18.53 -9.53
N LEU A 149 -14.05 -19.61 -8.89
CA LEU A 149 -15.26 -19.59 -8.06
C LEU A 149 -15.04 -18.83 -6.76
N TYR A 150 -13.89 -18.99 -6.09
CA TYR A 150 -13.60 -18.27 -4.84
C TYR A 150 -13.42 -16.75 -5.04
N GLU A 151 -12.78 -16.32 -6.11
CA GLU A 151 -12.75 -14.88 -6.47
C GLU A 151 -14.13 -14.35 -6.88
N THR A 152 -15.03 -15.21 -7.40
CA THR A 152 -16.43 -14.85 -7.68
C THR A 152 -17.25 -14.74 -6.40
N GLU A 153 -17.06 -15.64 -5.43
CA GLU A 153 -17.69 -15.58 -4.11
C GLU A 153 -17.38 -14.24 -3.44
N ARG A 154 -16.10 -13.86 -3.42
CA ARG A 154 -15.64 -12.58 -2.89
C ARG A 154 -16.22 -11.39 -3.65
N LEU A 155 -16.24 -11.44 -4.99
CA LEU A 155 -16.84 -10.39 -5.82
C LEU A 155 -18.33 -10.17 -5.48
N VAL A 156 -19.10 -11.24 -5.35
CA VAL A 156 -20.52 -11.20 -4.96
C VAL A 156 -20.70 -10.62 -3.55
N GLN A 157 -19.86 -11.01 -2.58
CA GLN A 157 -19.88 -10.46 -1.21
C GLN A 157 -19.59 -8.94 -1.18
N GLU A 158 -18.58 -8.48 -1.93
CA GLU A 158 -18.26 -7.04 -1.99
C GLU A 158 -19.33 -6.25 -2.78
N LEU A 159 -19.88 -6.78 -3.88
CA LEU A 159 -21.00 -6.17 -4.62
C LEU A 159 -22.28 -6.07 -3.78
N THR A 160 -22.61 -7.11 -3.01
CA THR A 160 -23.71 -7.09 -2.03
C THR A 160 -23.51 -5.98 -0.99
N THR A 161 -22.26 -5.76 -0.56
CA THR A 161 -21.89 -4.69 0.38
C THR A 161 -22.06 -3.28 -0.23
N TYR A 162 -21.99 -3.16 -1.56
CA TYR A 162 -22.32 -1.93 -2.30
C TYR A 162 -23.81 -1.80 -2.67
N GLU A 163 -24.66 -2.76 -2.30
CA GLU A 163 -26.08 -2.84 -2.70
C GLU A 163 -26.23 -2.89 -4.24
N ILE A 164 -25.32 -3.58 -4.94
CA ILE A 164 -25.34 -3.75 -6.39
C ILE A 164 -25.95 -5.13 -6.76
N ASP A 165 -26.90 -5.08 -7.68
CA ASP A 165 -27.74 -6.17 -8.14
C ASP A 165 -26.93 -7.27 -8.88
N THR A 166 -26.98 -8.55 -8.47
CA THR A 166 -25.97 -9.58 -8.85
C THR A 166 -26.43 -11.04 -9.15
N HIS A 167 -27.71 -11.42 -9.16
CA HIS A 167 -28.25 -12.77 -9.48
C HIS A 167 -27.87 -13.36 -10.88
N ASN A 168 -26.90 -12.81 -11.62
CA ASN A 168 -26.40 -13.34 -12.90
C ASN A 168 -24.97 -13.87 -12.76
N ILE A 169 -24.77 -15.20 -12.83
CA ILE A 169 -23.44 -15.84 -12.88
C ILE A 169 -23.29 -16.67 -14.16
N VAL A 170 -22.34 -16.29 -15.01
CA VAL A 170 -22.01 -16.98 -16.26
C VAL A 170 -20.81 -17.90 -16.04
N VAL A 171 -21.04 -19.22 -16.05
CA VAL A 171 -19.96 -20.23 -15.97
C VAL A 171 -19.52 -20.58 -17.39
N ASN A 172 -18.37 -20.01 -17.78
CA ASN A 172 -17.82 -20.11 -19.13
C ASN A 172 -16.89 -21.32 -19.31
N GLN A 173 -16.62 -21.66 -20.56
CA GLN A 173 -15.66 -22.70 -20.99
C GLN A 173 -15.99 -24.13 -20.52
N LEU A 174 -17.28 -24.46 -20.35
CA LEU A 174 -17.70 -25.81 -19.95
C LEU A 174 -17.51 -26.83 -21.08
N LEU A 175 -16.75 -27.90 -20.81
CA LEU A 175 -16.45 -28.96 -21.78
C LEU A 175 -17.53 -30.04 -21.75
N PHE A 176 -18.41 -30.09 -22.74
CA PHE A 176 -19.42 -31.15 -22.87
C PHE A 176 -18.97 -32.25 -23.86
N PRO A 177 -18.26 -33.31 -23.42
CA PRO A 177 -17.81 -34.38 -24.31
C PRO A 177 -19.01 -35.20 -24.82
N LYS A 178 -19.15 -35.29 -26.15
CA LYS A 178 -20.12 -36.19 -26.79
C LYS A 178 -19.97 -37.61 -26.24
N LYS A 179 -21.09 -38.31 -26.03
CA LYS A 179 -21.11 -39.66 -25.40
C LYS A 179 -20.33 -40.74 -26.19
N SER A 180 -19.96 -40.47 -27.44
CA SER A 180 -19.05 -41.28 -28.29
C SER A 180 -17.57 -40.84 -28.29
N SER A 181 -17.19 -39.83 -27.50
CA SER A 181 -15.83 -39.27 -27.47
C SER A 181 -14.89 -40.10 -26.59
N ASN A 182 -13.75 -40.50 -27.16
CA ASN A 182 -12.68 -41.22 -26.47
C ASN A 182 -11.55 -40.31 -25.96
N CYS A 183 -11.75 -38.99 -25.95
CA CYS A 183 -10.79 -38.03 -25.40
C CYS A 183 -10.72 -38.13 -23.86
N GLU A 184 -9.68 -38.78 -23.34
CA GLU A 184 -9.43 -38.91 -21.89
C GLU A 184 -9.34 -37.54 -21.20
N HIS A 185 -8.52 -36.62 -21.72
CA HIS A 185 -8.33 -35.29 -21.12
C HIS A 185 -9.64 -34.49 -21.07
N CYS A 186 -10.52 -34.66 -22.06
CA CYS A 186 -11.84 -34.05 -22.09
C CYS A 186 -12.77 -34.64 -21.02
N ARG A 187 -12.71 -35.97 -20.79
CA ARG A 187 -13.46 -36.64 -19.71
C ARG A 187 -12.97 -36.21 -18.33
N VAL A 188 -11.66 -36.10 -18.13
CA VAL A 188 -11.04 -35.67 -16.86
C VAL A 188 -11.37 -34.20 -16.58
N ARG A 189 -11.22 -33.29 -17.56
CA ARG A 189 -11.63 -31.89 -17.38
C ARG A 189 -13.14 -31.75 -17.16
N HIS A 190 -13.99 -32.48 -17.88
CA HIS A 190 -15.43 -32.48 -17.64
C HIS A 190 -15.77 -32.93 -16.21
N ALA A 191 -15.14 -33.99 -15.69
CA ALA A 191 -15.35 -34.44 -14.31
C ALA A 191 -14.86 -33.40 -13.27
N MET A 192 -13.75 -32.71 -13.54
CA MET A 192 -13.25 -31.62 -12.69
C MET A 192 -14.19 -30.41 -12.71
N GLN A 193 -14.64 -29.99 -13.89
CA GLN A 193 -15.61 -28.91 -14.04
C GLN A 193 -16.95 -29.30 -13.42
N GLN A 194 -17.44 -30.54 -13.58
CA GLN A 194 -18.71 -30.93 -12.96
C GLN A 194 -18.67 -30.85 -11.43
N LYS A 195 -17.53 -31.14 -10.77
CA LYS A 195 -17.36 -30.90 -9.33
C LYS A 195 -17.56 -29.42 -8.99
N TYR A 196 -16.84 -28.52 -9.65
CA TYR A 196 -16.88 -27.09 -9.36
C TYR A 196 -18.20 -26.43 -9.81
N LEU A 197 -18.82 -26.93 -10.88
CA LEU A 197 -20.16 -26.53 -11.32
C LEU A 197 -21.23 -26.97 -10.32
N ASN A 198 -21.14 -28.18 -9.76
CA ASN A 198 -22.01 -28.60 -8.65
C ASN A 198 -21.81 -27.73 -7.42
N GLU A 199 -20.56 -27.44 -7.03
CA GLU A 199 -20.25 -26.52 -5.91
C GLU A 199 -20.81 -25.10 -6.17
N ALA A 200 -20.79 -24.62 -7.41
CA ALA A 200 -21.44 -23.36 -7.77
C ALA A 200 -22.97 -23.44 -7.63
N HIS A 201 -23.62 -24.51 -8.07
CA HIS A 201 -25.07 -24.68 -7.87
C HIS A 201 -25.44 -24.83 -6.38
N GLU A 202 -24.66 -25.59 -5.59
CA GLU A 202 -24.86 -25.72 -4.14
C GLU A 202 -24.69 -24.41 -3.36
N LEU A 203 -23.88 -23.46 -3.87
CA LEU A 203 -23.67 -22.14 -3.26
C LEU A 203 -24.65 -21.06 -3.76
N TYR A 204 -25.12 -21.14 -5.00
CA TYR A 204 -25.78 -20.01 -5.66
C TYR A 204 -27.13 -20.31 -6.32
N ASP A 205 -27.53 -21.56 -6.63
CA ASP A 205 -28.75 -21.86 -7.42
C ASP A 205 -30.07 -21.49 -6.69
N GLU A 206 -30.03 -21.20 -5.39
CA GLU A 206 -31.17 -20.67 -4.62
C GLU A 206 -31.38 -19.15 -4.82
N PHE A 207 -30.38 -18.42 -5.30
CA PHE A 207 -30.39 -16.94 -5.37
C PHE A 207 -29.83 -16.34 -6.68
N PHE A 208 -29.18 -17.13 -7.55
CA PHE A 208 -28.49 -16.68 -8.76
C PHE A 208 -28.67 -17.67 -9.92
N HIS A 209 -28.78 -17.15 -11.14
CA HIS A 209 -28.78 -17.96 -12.36
C HIS A 209 -27.36 -18.39 -12.65
N ILE A 210 -27.16 -19.70 -12.81
CA ILE A 210 -25.92 -20.24 -13.35
C ILE A 210 -26.11 -20.48 -14.85
N ILE A 211 -25.73 -19.49 -15.64
CA ILE A 211 -25.76 -19.53 -17.10
C ILE A 211 -24.54 -20.34 -17.58
N GLN A 212 -24.78 -21.62 -17.88
CA GLN A 212 -23.76 -22.55 -18.36
C GLN A 212 -23.42 -22.29 -19.84
N LEU A 213 -22.21 -21.79 -20.13
CA LEU A 213 -21.73 -21.60 -21.50
C LEU A 213 -20.72 -22.69 -21.93
N PRO A 214 -20.97 -23.41 -23.04
CA PRO A 214 -20.05 -24.42 -23.54
C PRO A 214 -18.76 -23.79 -24.07
N LEU A 215 -17.63 -24.49 -23.93
CA LEU A 215 -16.39 -24.12 -24.63
C LEU A 215 -16.60 -24.24 -26.14
N LEU A 216 -16.66 -23.10 -26.81
CA LEU A 216 -16.75 -23.01 -28.27
C LEU A 216 -15.40 -23.33 -28.91
N THR A 217 -15.43 -23.92 -30.11
CA THR A 217 -14.22 -24.28 -30.88
C THR A 217 -13.55 -23.10 -31.57
N GLU A 218 -14.25 -21.97 -31.68
CA GLU A 218 -13.78 -20.73 -32.28
C GLU A 218 -14.30 -19.54 -31.48
N GLU A 219 -13.55 -18.43 -31.50
CA GLU A 219 -13.99 -17.19 -30.87
C GLU A 219 -15.18 -16.54 -31.59
N VAL A 220 -16.09 -15.96 -30.80
CA VAL A 220 -17.29 -15.24 -31.27
C VAL A 220 -16.92 -13.81 -31.64
N ARG A 221 -16.31 -13.63 -32.81
CA ARG A 221 -15.96 -12.31 -33.36
C ARG A 221 -16.86 -11.91 -34.52
N GLY A 222 -17.33 -10.65 -34.51
CA GLY A 222 -18.11 -10.05 -35.60
C GLY A 222 -19.61 -10.31 -35.54
N PRO A 223 -20.42 -9.52 -36.27
CA PRO A 223 -21.88 -9.45 -36.09
C PRO A 223 -22.63 -10.73 -36.50
N GLN A 224 -22.09 -11.53 -37.43
CA GLN A 224 -22.70 -12.80 -37.85
C GLN A 224 -22.58 -13.85 -36.74
N LYS A 225 -21.36 -14.11 -36.25
CA LYS A 225 -21.13 -15.01 -35.11
C LYS A 225 -21.86 -14.56 -33.85
N LEU A 226 -21.96 -13.25 -33.60
CA LEU A 226 -22.76 -12.71 -32.48
C LEU A 226 -24.27 -12.94 -32.66
N GLN A 227 -24.79 -12.98 -33.90
CA GLN A 227 -26.19 -13.35 -34.16
C GLN A 227 -26.43 -14.86 -34.01
N GLU A 228 -25.49 -15.70 -34.43
CA GLU A 228 -25.52 -17.15 -34.22
C GLU A 228 -25.44 -17.50 -32.72
N PHE A 229 -24.59 -16.80 -31.97
CA PHE A 229 -24.40 -16.97 -30.53
C PHE A 229 -25.62 -16.52 -29.68
N LYS A 230 -26.61 -15.81 -30.25
CA LYS A 230 -27.88 -15.51 -29.55
C LYS A 230 -28.63 -16.76 -29.10
N THR A 231 -28.42 -17.87 -29.80
CA THR A 231 -28.84 -19.20 -29.39
C THR A 231 -27.58 -20.05 -29.27
N PRO A 232 -26.85 -19.99 -28.13
CA PRO A 232 -25.71 -20.87 -27.94
C PRO A 232 -26.20 -22.33 -28.04
N PRO A 233 -25.43 -23.24 -28.63
CA PRO A 233 -25.84 -24.63 -28.77
C PRO A 233 -26.11 -25.18 -27.35
N PRO A 234 -27.33 -25.68 -27.06
CA PRO A 234 -27.68 -26.05 -25.70
C PRO A 234 -26.75 -27.14 -25.18
N PRO A 235 -26.37 -27.12 -23.88
CA PRO A 235 -25.63 -28.22 -23.29
C PRO A 235 -26.39 -29.53 -23.56
N PRO A 236 -25.71 -30.61 -24.00
CA PRO A 236 -26.37 -31.86 -24.34
C PRO A 236 -27.04 -32.43 -23.09
N ALA A 237 -28.37 -32.39 -23.05
CA ALA A 237 -29.15 -32.54 -21.83
C ALA A 237 -28.82 -33.80 -21.01
N ASP A 238 -28.13 -33.57 -19.90
CA ASP A 238 -28.24 -34.36 -18.68
C ASP A 238 -29.22 -33.61 -17.72
N PRO A 239 -29.87 -34.29 -16.76
CA PRO A 239 -31.13 -33.80 -16.17
C PRO A 239 -30.97 -32.64 -15.14
N ALA A 240 -32.04 -31.84 -15.03
CA ALA A 240 -32.23 -30.62 -14.24
C ALA A 240 -31.94 -30.78 -12.71
N PRO A 241 -31.70 -29.69 -11.92
CA PRO A 241 -32.23 -28.31 -12.03
C PRO A 241 -31.24 -27.20 -12.46
N ALA A 242 -31.76 -25.95 -12.57
CA ALA A 242 -31.07 -24.65 -12.50
C ALA A 242 -32.11 -23.50 -12.44
N ALA A 243 -31.87 -22.34 -11.79
CA ALA A 243 -32.84 -21.23 -11.74
C ALA A 243 -32.33 -19.76 -11.57
N GLN A 244 -32.77 -18.87 -12.50
CA GLN A 244 -33.19 -17.44 -12.35
C GLN A 244 -32.21 -16.26 -12.09
N ALA A 245 -32.33 -15.18 -12.91
CA ALA A 245 -31.48 -13.96 -12.98
C ALA A 245 -32.28 -12.65 -13.14
N GLN A 246 -31.65 -11.47 -12.94
CA GLN A 246 -32.23 -10.11 -13.20
C GLN A 246 -31.83 -9.48 -14.58
N ALA A 247 -32.24 -8.22 -14.84
CA ALA A 247 -31.90 -7.38 -16.01
C ALA A 247 -32.08 -5.82 -15.80
N PRO A 248 -31.51 -4.89 -16.63
CA PRO A 248 -31.15 -3.49 -16.24
C PRO A 248 -31.64 -2.21 -17.07
N VAL A 249 -30.86 -1.08 -17.09
CA VAL A 249 -31.06 0.45 -17.14
C VAL A 249 -31.43 1.30 -18.43
N ALA A 250 -31.55 2.67 -18.32
CA ALA A 250 -31.71 3.78 -19.35
C ALA A 250 -31.15 5.23 -18.95
N GLU A 251 -31.28 6.34 -19.75
CA GLU A 251 -30.27 7.48 -19.88
C GLU A 251 -30.70 9.04 -20.01
N SER A 252 -29.91 10.01 -20.59
CA SER A 252 -30.11 11.55 -20.63
C SER A 252 -29.39 12.48 -21.74
N SER A 253 -28.88 13.76 -21.53
CA SER A 253 -28.14 14.71 -22.51
C SER A 253 -27.48 16.03 -21.88
N SER A 254 -26.79 17.12 -22.43
CA SER A 254 -26.07 17.67 -23.69
C SER A 254 -25.29 19.06 -23.47
N ILE A 255 -24.51 19.73 -24.42
CA ILE A 255 -23.57 20.96 -24.20
C ILE A 255 -23.10 21.94 -25.40
N PRO A 256 -22.57 23.23 -25.22
CA PRO A 256 -22.12 24.26 -26.27
C PRO A 256 -20.83 25.23 -26.05
N SER A 257 -20.41 26.20 -26.96
CA SER A 257 -19.16 27.12 -26.86
C SER A 257 -18.96 28.38 -27.86
N THR A 258 -17.89 29.27 -27.79
CA THR A 258 -17.35 30.25 -28.86
C THR A 258 -15.98 31.06 -28.61
N ARG A 259 -15.30 31.71 -29.64
CA ARG A 259 -13.91 32.35 -29.65
C ARG A 259 -13.63 33.56 -30.66
N LYS A 260 -12.46 34.28 -30.66
CA LYS A 260 -11.99 35.34 -31.68
C LYS A 260 -10.44 35.71 -31.74
N GLU A 261 -9.96 36.53 -32.73
CA GLU A 261 -8.52 36.84 -33.10
C GLU A 261 -8.16 38.34 -33.43
N ILE A 262 -6.86 38.76 -33.43
CA ILE A 262 -6.24 40.04 -33.96
C ILE A 262 -4.74 39.84 -34.41
N SER A 263 -4.13 40.79 -35.18
CA SER A 263 -2.93 40.73 -36.07
C SER A 263 -1.54 41.28 -35.61
N GLU A 264 -0.55 41.30 -36.51
CA GLU A 264 0.90 41.63 -36.35
C GLU A 264 1.30 43.12 -36.61
N ASP A 265 2.34 43.64 -35.93
CA ASP A 265 3.41 44.55 -36.48
C ASP A 265 4.47 44.95 -35.40
N GLU A 266 5.76 44.59 -35.56
CA GLU A 266 7.00 45.29 -35.09
C GLU A 266 8.28 44.40 -35.14
N GLU A 267 9.40 44.90 -35.67
CA GLU A 267 10.75 44.28 -35.53
C GLU A 267 11.59 44.93 -34.40
N PRO A 268 12.13 44.13 -33.44
CA PRO A 268 13.22 44.62 -32.60
C PRO A 268 14.41 43.65 -32.39
N LYS A 269 15.56 44.06 -32.96
CA LYS A 269 16.93 43.99 -32.38
C LYS A 269 17.50 42.60 -32.04
N LYS A 270 18.61 42.25 -32.72
CA LYS A 270 19.45 41.05 -32.52
C LYS A 270 19.62 40.63 -31.05
N ARG A 271 18.87 39.61 -30.62
CA ARG A 271 19.01 39.00 -29.28
C ARG A 271 20.27 38.14 -29.23
N ARG A 272 20.93 38.09 -28.06
CA ARG A 272 21.95 37.08 -27.76
C ARG A 272 21.32 35.68 -27.90
N PRO A 273 22.07 34.63 -28.30
CA PRO A 273 21.51 33.29 -28.44
C PRO A 273 20.86 32.86 -27.14
N TYR A 274 19.53 32.66 -27.19
CA TYR A 274 18.73 32.27 -26.05
C TYR A 274 19.23 30.90 -25.58
N ARG A 275 19.71 30.80 -24.34
CA ARG A 275 19.95 29.49 -23.72
C ARG A 275 18.59 28.80 -23.61
N PHE A 276 18.35 27.85 -24.50
CA PHE A 276 17.14 27.05 -24.52
C PHE A 276 17.10 26.18 -23.26
N TRP A 277 16.50 26.73 -22.21
CA TRP A 277 16.12 25.96 -21.04
C TRP A 277 15.03 24.99 -21.49
N PRO A 278 15.16 23.67 -21.26
CA PRO A 278 14.09 22.73 -21.55
C PRO A 278 12.79 23.18 -20.87
N THR A 279 11.75 23.39 -21.68
CA THR A 279 10.39 23.70 -21.20
C THR A 279 9.78 22.50 -20.48
N THR A 280 10.10 21.29 -20.97
CA THR A 280 9.80 20.04 -20.29
C THR A 280 10.75 19.80 -19.12
N ARG A 281 10.17 19.36 -17.99
CA ARG A 281 10.94 18.81 -16.87
C ARG A 281 11.70 17.57 -17.36
N PRO A 282 12.99 17.39 -17.03
CA PRO A 282 13.67 16.13 -17.31
C PRO A 282 12.94 15.00 -16.58
N SER A 283 12.76 13.86 -17.25
CA SER A 283 12.08 12.70 -16.67
C SER A 283 12.81 12.21 -15.41
N ILE A 284 12.03 11.86 -14.38
CA ILE A 284 12.58 11.31 -13.14
C ILE A 284 13.01 9.87 -13.42
N SER A 285 14.27 9.71 -13.83
CA SER A 285 14.85 8.38 -14.05
C SER A 285 15.03 7.66 -12.71
N LEU A 286 14.51 6.43 -12.62
CA LEU A 286 14.75 5.51 -11.50
C LEU A 286 16.25 5.21 -11.32
N GLU A 287 17.05 5.36 -12.38
CA GLU A 287 18.50 5.23 -12.36
C GLU A 287 19.22 6.36 -11.57
N ARG A 288 18.65 7.57 -11.51
CA ARG A 288 19.32 8.76 -10.94
C ARG A 288 18.40 9.68 -10.10
N PRO A 289 17.65 9.16 -9.11
CA PRO A 289 16.73 9.96 -8.30
C PRO A 289 17.41 11.09 -7.50
N ARG A 290 18.73 11.01 -7.26
CA ARG A 290 19.51 12.04 -6.56
C ARG A 290 19.89 13.24 -7.43
N GLN A 291 19.64 13.21 -8.74
CA GLN A 291 20.03 14.30 -9.64
C GLN A 291 19.03 15.46 -9.51
N TYR A 292 19.51 16.61 -9.02
CA TYR A 292 18.66 17.77 -8.69
C TYR A 292 17.87 18.27 -9.91
N SER A 293 16.59 17.91 -9.95
CA SER A 293 15.61 18.48 -10.87
C SER A 293 15.41 19.94 -10.49
N ARG A 294 15.80 20.85 -11.39
CA ARG A 294 15.56 22.28 -11.18
C ARG A 294 14.06 22.55 -11.01
N PRO A 295 13.66 23.48 -10.12
CA PRO A 295 12.32 24.06 -10.14
C PRO A 295 11.96 24.60 -11.52
N VAL A 296 10.67 24.69 -11.80
CA VAL A 296 10.17 25.36 -13.01
C VAL A 296 10.73 26.78 -13.06
N GLY A 297 11.16 27.21 -14.24
CA GLY A 297 11.74 28.54 -14.44
C GLY A 297 10.69 29.65 -14.25
N VAL A 298 11.10 30.75 -13.62
CA VAL A 298 10.23 31.91 -13.41
C VAL A 298 9.70 32.41 -14.75
N GLY A 299 8.39 32.60 -14.84
CA GLY A 299 7.67 33.01 -16.06
C GLY A 299 7.27 31.86 -16.99
N ILE A 300 7.68 30.61 -16.74
CA ILE A 300 7.17 29.44 -17.47
C ILE A 300 5.77 29.05 -16.97
N LEU A 301 5.52 29.20 -15.66
CA LEU A 301 4.29 28.75 -15.02
C LEU A 301 3.81 29.74 -13.96
N PRO A 302 3.06 30.80 -14.34
CA PRO A 302 2.69 31.90 -13.44
C PRO A 302 2.00 31.43 -12.14
N ALA A 303 1.12 30.42 -12.22
CA ALA A 303 0.47 29.85 -11.04
C ALA A 303 1.47 29.29 -10.00
N TYR A 304 2.56 28.67 -10.46
CA TYR A 304 3.63 28.16 -9.59
C TYR A 304 4.48 29.31 -9.02
N ASP A 305 4.78 30.34 -9.80
CA ASP A 305 5.47 31.54 -9.30
C ASP A 305 4.65 32.29 -8.24
N HIS A 306 3.33 32.41 -8.44
CA HIS A 306 2.42 32.97 -7.44
C HIS A 306 2.33 32.10 -6.18
N ALA A 307 2.25 30.76 -6.32
CA ALA A 307 2.29 29.84 -5.18
C ALA A 307 3.63 29.93 -4.41
N LEU A 308 4.76 30.03 -5.11
CA LEU A 308 6.07 30.28 -4.50
C LEU A 308 6.14 31.63 -3.77
N ALA A 309 5.51 32.68 -4.32
CA ALA A 309 5.45 33.98 -3.67
C ALA A 309 4.57 33.95 -2.41
N TYR A 310 3.43 33.27 -2.45
CA TYR A 310 2.56 33.04 -1.30
C TYR A 310 3.30 32.28 -0.18
N ILE A 311 3.89 31.12 -0.50
CA ILE A 311 4.62 30.28 0.47
C ILE A 311 5.82 31.03 1.09
N LYS A 312 6.52 31.88 0.33
CA LYS A 312 7.59 32.74 0.86
C LYS A 312 7.07 33.82 1.81
N ARG A 313 5.90 34.40 1.52
CA ARG A 313 5.26 35.41 2.37
C ARG A 313 4.76 34.80 3.68
N ASP A 314 4.07 33.67 3.59
CA ASP A 314 3.65 32.81 4.71
C ASP A 314 4.84 32.43 5.61
N SER A 315 5.90 31.85 5.02
CA SER A 315 7.17 31.53 5.70
C SER A 315 7.80 32.73 6.42
N ALA A 316 7.78 33.92 5.80
CA ALA A 316 8.30 35.15 6.42
C ALA A 316 7.41 35.66 7.57
N GLN A 317 6.08 35.51 7.47
CA GLN A 317 5.15 35.85 8.54
C GLN A 317 5.32 34.90 9.75
N CYS A 318 5.39 33.60 9.53
CA CYS A 318 5.68 32.62 10.59
C CYS A 318 7.03 32.89 11.29
N LYS A 319 8.06 33.34 10.56
CA LYS A 319 9.37 33.70 11.16
C LYS A 319 9.31 34.99 11.98
N ALA A 320 8.59 36.01 11.50
CA ALA A 320 8.33 37.24 12.27
C ALA A 320 7.40 37.03 13.48
N GLU A 321 6.70 35.90 13.59
CA GLU A 321 6.00 35.47 14.80
C GLU A 321 6.91 34.62 15.71
N LEU A 322 7.71 33.72 15.14
CA LEU A 322 8.70 32.93 15.86
C LEU A 322 9.69 33.83 16.61
N GLU A 323 10.25 34.87 15.98
CA GLU A 323 11.16 35.83 16.64
C GLU A 323 10.53 36.52 17.86
N LYS A 324 9.20 36.76 17.85
CA LYS A 324 8.48 37.31 19.00
C LYS A 324 8.32 36.28 20.11
N TYR A 325 7.91 35.05 19.76
CA TYR A 325 7.71 34.00 20.75
C TYR A 325 9.04 33.47 21.34
N GLU A 326 10.15 33.55 20.61
CA GLU A 326 11.49 33.34 21.16
C GLU A 326 11.89 34.45 22.15
N ALA A 327 11.56 35.72 21.85
CA ALA A 327 11.78 36.83 22.79
C ALA A 327 10.90 36.71 24.05
N GLU A 328 9.63 36.33 23.93
CA GLU A 328 8.73 36.03 25.05
C GLU A 328 9.24 34.85 25.88
N LEU A 329 9.66 33.75 25.24
CA LEU A 329 10.26 32.58 25.89
C LEU A 329 11.53 32.97 26.68
N ALA A 330 12.41 33.78 26.08
CA ALA A 330 13.63 34.27 26.71
C ALA A 330 13.38 35.30 27.85
N VAL A 331 12.15 35.76 28.05
CA VAL A 331 11.71 36.50 29.26
C VAL A 331 11.11 35.52 30.27
N ALA A 332 10.20 34.65 29.86
CA ALA A 332 9.55 33.65 30.73
C ALA A 332 10.57 32.70 31.40
N GLU A 333 11.63 32.30 30.69
CA GLU A 333 12.72 31.49 31.24
C GLU A 333 13.53 32.23 32.33
N LYS A 334 13.59 33.56 32.29
CA LYS A 334 14.23 34.39 33.35
C LYS A 334 13.29 34.64 34.53
N GLU A 335 11.98 34.68 34.29
CA GLU A 335 10.95 34.79 35.32
C GLU A 335 10.65 33.46 36.05
N GLY A 336 11.17 32.33 35.55
CA GLY A 336 11.05 31.02 36.20
C GLY A 336 9.68 30.36 36.08
N LYS A 337 8.81 30.85 35.20
CA LYS A 337 7.42 30.36 35.03
C LYS A 337 7.37 29.06 34.23
N VAL A 338 7.56 27.92 34.90
CA VAL A 338 7.67 26.59 34.27
C VAL A 338 6.56 26.28 33.23
N GLU A 339 5.29 26.53 33.56
CA GLU A 339 4.16 26.25 32.66
C GLU A 339 4.13 27.17 31.43
N GLU A 340 4.40 28.47 31.62
CA GLU A 340 4.44 29.46 30.54
C GLU A 340 5.61 29.18 29.58
N VAL A 341 6.78 28.83 30.13
CA VAL A 341 7.95 28.36 29.38
C VAL A 341 7.63 27.11 28.56
N ALA A 342 6.96 26.11 29.13
CA ALA A 342 6.59 24.89 28.42
C ALA A 342 5.67 25.19 27.22
N ARG A 343 4.59 25.96 27.45
CA ARG A 343 3.63 26.39 26.42
C ARG A 343 4.29 27.21 25.31
N LEU A 344 5.19 28.14 25.67
CA LEU A 344 5.93 28.96 24.70
C LEU A 344 6.92 28.12 23.88
N ARG A 345 7.67 27.21 24.53
CA ARG A 345 8.60 26.30 23.85
C ARG A 345 7.91 25.36 22.87
N GLU A 346 6.72 24.86 23.22
CA GLU A 346 5.88 24.11 22.28
C GLU A 346 5.48 24.98 21.08
N LYS A 347 4.95 26.18 21.32
CA LYS A 347 4.50 27.10 20.25
C LYS A 347 5.63 27.53 19.31
N VAL A 348 6.79 27.92 19.84
CA VAL A 348 8.01 28.21 19.05
C VAL A 348 8.36 26.99 18.18
N GLY A 349 8.34 25.80 18.77
CA GLY A 349 8.61 24.55 18.06
C GLY A 349 7.54 24.15 17.02
N ILE A 350 6.33 24.68 17.07
CA ILE A 350 5.31 24.50 16.01
C ILE A 350 5.57 25.50 14.88
N LEU A 351 5.86 26.76 15.21
CA LEU A 351 6.18 27.81 14.24
C LEU A 351 7.49 27.51 13.48
N GLU A 352 8.51 26.93 14.12
CA GLU A 352 9.74 26.48 13.46
C GLU A 352 9.41 25.56 12.27
N VAL A 353 8.58 24.53 12.54
CA VAL A 353 8.12 23.56 11.55
C VAL A 353 7.29 24.24 10.46
N GLN A 354 6.22 24.95 10.85
CA GLN A 354 5.31 25.61 9.91
C GLN A 354 6.02 26.59 8.97
N SER A 355 7.02 27.32 9.48
CA SER A 355 7.77 28.30 8.69
C SER A 355 8.59 27.73 7.53
N GLU A 356 8.90 26.43 7.52
CA GLU A 356 9.67 25.80 6.44
C GLU A 356 9.02 24.56 5.81
N ILE A 357 7.98 23.96 6.41
CA ILE A 357 7.33 22.72 5.93
C ILE A 357 6.74 22.83 4.51
N ASN A 358 6.34 24.03 4.10
CA ASN A 358 5.77 24.31 2.79
C ASN A 358 6.82 24.64 1.72
N LEU A 359 8.09 24.89 2.10
CA LEU A 359 9.15 25.25 1.15
C LEU A 359 9.47 24.06 0.23
N PRO A 360 9.33 24.17 -1.11
CA PRO A 360 9.52 23.03 -2.01
C PRO A 360 10.94 22.44 -1.97
N SER A 361 11.95 23.25 -1.66
CA SER A 361 13.34 22.79 -1.45
C SER A 361 13.49 21.89 -0.23
N VAL A 362 12.72 22.15 0.84
CA VAL A 362 12.71 21.35 2.08
C VAL A 362 11.95 20.04 1.84
N ARG A 363 10.73 20.10 1.28
CA ARG A 363 9.95 18.91 0.93
C ARG A 363 10.69 18.00 -0.07
N TRP A 364 11.36 18.57 -1.07
CA TRP A 364 12.18 17.80 -2.02
C TRP A 364 13.39 17.14 -1.34
N LYS A 365 14.11 17.85 -0.47
CA LYS A 365 15.22 17.27 0.30
C LYS A 365 14.76 16.12 1.20
N ALA A 366 13.66 16.30 1.93
CA ALA A 366 13.07 15.27 2.77
C ALA A 366 12.70 14.01 1.97
N ARG A 367 11.94 14.18 0.88
CA ARG A 367 11.47 13.05 0.04
C ARG A 367 12.62 12.24 -0.59
N ASN A 368 13.75 12.88 -0.90
CA ASN A 368 14.91 12.24 -1.54
C ASN A 368 16.00 11.76 -0.56
N GLY A 369 15.75 11.75 0.75
CA GLY A 369 16.72 11.30 1.74
C GLY A 369 17.93 12.23 1.90
N LEU A 370 17.76 13.52 1.57
CA LEU A 370 18.72 14.60 1.80
C LEU A 370 18.24 15.51 2.96
N ALA A 371 17.57 14.88 3.93
CA ALA A 371 17.03 15.51 5.13
C ALA A 371 18.15 15.84 6.13
N ASP A 372 18.14 17.05 6.67
CA ASP A 372 19.04 17.48 7.74
C ASP A 372 18.35 17.27 9.09
N MET A 373 18.57 16.08 9.68
CA MET A 373 17.91 15.62 10.90
C MET A 373 18.30 16.41 12.18
N SER A 374 19.17 17.43 12.08
CA SER A 374 19.33 18.39 13.17
C SER A 374 18.06 19.25 13.35
N LYS A 375 17.51 19.75 12.23
CA LYS A 375 16.37 20.68 12.23
C LYS A 375 15.05 19.97 12.52
N LYS A 376 14.13 20.64 13.23
CA LYS A 376 12.85 20.02 13.59
C LYS A 376 11.96 19.79 12.37
N VAL A 377 12.00 20.69 11.38
CA VAL A 377 11.21 20.60 10.13
C VAL A 377 11.47 19.28 9.39
N TYR A 378 12.74 18.90 9.22
CA TYR A 378 13.11 17.66 8.53
C TYR A 378 12.74 16.43 9.34
N ARG A 379 12.97 16.45 10.66
CA ARG A 379 12.56 15.36 11.55
C ARG A 379 11.06 15.14 11.51
N HIS A 380 10.27 16.20 11.64
CA HIS A 380 8.81 16.14 11.54
C HIS A 380 8.35 15.61 10.18
N LEU A 381 8.92 16.07 9.06
CA LEU A 381 8.57 15.54 7.73
C LEU A 381 8.94 14.07 7.54
N VAL A 382 10.01 13.56 8.15
CA VAL A 382 10.40 12.14 8.06
C VAL A 382 9.60 11.27 9.04
N GLU A 383 9.28 11.79 10.23
CA GLU A 383 8.41 11.12 11.20
C GLU A 383 6.98 11.03 10.69
N GLN A 384 6.40 12.15 10.22
CA GLN A 384 5.10 12.19 9.58
C GLN A 384 5.05 11.14 8.46
N ARG A 385 6.06 11.14 7.57
CA ARG A 385 6.16 10.17 6.50
C ARG A 385 6.21 8.71 6.99
N TRP A 386 6.93 8.41 8.06
CA TRP A 386 7.00 7.06 8.61
C TRP A 386 5.67 6.59 9.23
N ARG A 387 4.89 7.54 9.80
CA ARG A 387 3.55 7.30 10.36
C ARG A 387 2.42 7.33 9.33
N GLU A 388 2.55 8.07 8.22
CA GLU A 388 1.50 8.27 7.22
C GLU A 388 1.70 7.50 5.89
N ASP A 389 2.94 7.23 5.43
CA ASP A 389 3.20 6.35 4.26
C ASP A 389 3.00 4.85 4.60
N GLY A 390 2.34 4.51 5.73
CA GLY A 390 2.03 3.13 6.15
C GLY A 390 3.23 2.29 6.61
N ALA A 391 4.43 2.86 6.75
CA ALA A 391 5.63 2.11 7.10
C ALA A 391 5.62 1.62 8.57
N LEU A 392 5.10 2.43 9.50
CA LEU A 392 4.81 2.02 10.87
C LEU A 392 3.62 1.04 10.92
N ASP A 393 2.57 1.28 10.15
CA ASP A 393 1.36 0.46 10.17
C ASP A 393 1.65 -0.98 9.72
N LEU A 394 2.42 -1.15 8.64
CA LEU A 394 2.89 -2.47 8.19
C LEU A 394 3.74 -3.19 9.24
N LEU A 395 4.55 -2.47 10.03
CA LEU A 395 5.31 -3.06 11.12
C LEU A 395 4.38 -3.54 12.24
N MET A 396 3.41 -2.72 12.65
CA MET A 396 2.46 -3.07 13.72
C MET A 396 1.50 -4.19 13.29
N GLU A 397 1.02 -4.17 12.04
CA GLU A 397 0.23 -5.24 11.43
C GLU A 397 0.96 -6.58 11.57
N ARG A 398 2.23 -6.65 11.16
CA ARG A 398 3.02 -7.90 11.19
C ARG A 398 3.34 -8.33 12.63
N ILE A 399 3.64 -7.39 13.52
CA ILE A 399 3.92 -7.69 14.94
C ILE A 399 2.70 -8.29 15.66
N HIS A 400 1.49 -7.82 15.38
CA HIS A 400 0.26 -8.40 15.92
C HIS A 400 -0.18 -9.66 15.17
N GLN A 401 -0.15 -9.68 13.84
CA GLN A 401 -0.51 -10.87 13.03
C GLN A 401 0.39 -12.08 13.34
N MET A 402 1.65 -11.84 13.69
CA MET A 402 2.62 -12.88 14.04
C MET A 402 2.83 -13.02 15.56
N ASN A 403 1.89 -12.54 16.38
CA ASN A 403 1.84 -12.66 17.84
C ASN A 403 3.09 -12.21 18.62
N VAL A 404 4.01 -11.43 18.01
CA VAL A 404 5.20 -10.91 18.71
C VAL A 404 4.79 -10.07 19.92
N VAL A 405 3.71 -9.30 19.77
CA VAL A 405 2.83 -8.92 20.88
C VAL A 405 1.60 -9.85 20.77
N PRO A 406 1.29 -10.69 21.78
CA PRO A 406 1.77 -10.60 23.16
C PRO A 406 3.03 -11.42 23.50
N ASP A 407 3.47 -12.39 22.68
CA ASP A 407 4.38 -13.46 23.12
C ASP A 407 5.67 -12.91 23.77
N MET A 408 6.43 -12.11 23.02
CA MET A 408 7.71 -11.55 23.47
C MET A 408 7.53 -10.44 24.51
N LEU A 409 6.50 -9.60 24.34
CA LEU A 409 6.24 -8.44 25.20
C LEU A 409 4.76 -8.03 25.19
N PRO A 410 4.22 -7.50 26.31
CA PRO A 410 2.78 -7.22 26.44
C PRO A 410 2.29 -6.01 25.62
N ALA A 411 3.18 -5.05 25.32
CA ALA A 411 2.86 -3.88 24.50
C ALA A 411 4.15 -3.30 23.88
N LEU A 412 4.02 -2.66 22.72
CA LEU A 412 5.11 -2.01 21.98
C LEU A 412 4.61 -0.69 21.39
N HIS A 413 5.35 0.40 21.61
CA HIS A 413 5.07 1.69 20.98
C HIS A 413 6.33 2.23 20.28
N PRO A 414 6.50 1.97 18.96
CA PRO A 414 7.69 2.43 18.24
C PRO A 414 7.79 3.96 18.22
N SER A 415 8.94 4.46 18.68
CA SER A 415 9.28 5.88 18.75
C SER A 415 10.18 6.36 17.60
N PHE A 416 10.85 5.43 16.90
CA PHE A 416 11.65 5.70 15.71
C PHE A 416 11.63 4.51 14.74
N ASP A 417 12.02 4.75 13.50
CA ASP A 417 12.08 3.70 12.47
C ASP A 417 13.35 2.84 12.62
N LEU A 418 13.18 1.52 12.54
CA LEU A 418 14.25 0.52 12.54
C LEU A 418 14.19 -0.29 11.24
N ARG A 419 15.24 -0.17 10.43
CA ARG A 419 15.38 -0.87 9.16
C ARG A 419 16.58 -1.80 9.20
N ILE A 420 16.39 -3.02 8.75
CA ILE A 420 17.48 -3.98 8.56
C ILE A 420 17.69 -4.19 7.06
N ASN A 421 18.97 -4.23 6.66
CA ASN A 421 19.35 -4.68 5.33
C ASN A 421 20.14 -5.99 5.43
N PHE A 422 19.75 -6.96 4.61
CA PHE A 422 20.46 -8.21 4.37
C PHE A 422 20.91 -8.28 2.89
N PRO A 423 21.85 -9.16 2.52
CA PRO A 423 22.21 -9.33 1.12
C PRO A 423 21.03 -9.86 0.28
N GLU A 424 20.95 -9.43 -0.98
CA GLU A 424 20.05 -9.98 -2.03
C GLU A 424 20.10 -11.53 -2.02
N PRO A 425 19.01 -12.24 -2.35
CA PRO A 425 19.01 -13.70 -2.37
C PRO A 425 20.06 -14.25 -3.35
N PRO A 426 20.67 -15.42 -3.06
CA PRO A 426 21.67 -16.01 -3.93
C PRO A 426 21.04 -16.42 -5.27
N PRO A 427 21.66 -16.14 -6.43
CA PRO A 427 21.15 -16.61 -7.72
C PRO A 427 20.96 -18.13 -7.76
N GLU A 428 19.92 -18.59 -8.45
CA GLU A 428 19.68 -20.03 -8.70
C GLU A 428 20.90 -20.67 -9.38
N ASP A 429 21.48 -19.95 -10.34
CA ASP A 429 22.71 -20.30 -11.04
C ASP A 429 23.92 -20.43 -10.07
N ILE A 430 24.29 -21.66 -9.73
CA ILE A 430 25.44 -22.01 -8.88
C ILE A 430 26.74 -21.34 -9.38
N ARG A 431 26.88 -21.17 -10.70
CA ARG A 431 28.02 -20.50 -11.33
C ARG A 431 28.09 -18.99 -11.07
N LEU A 432 26.94 -18.35 -10.80
CA LEU A 432 26.85 -16.92 -10.48
C LEU A 432 27.01 -16.66 -8.98
N ARG A 433 26.54 -17.56 -8.09
CA ARG A 433 26.66 -17.42 -6.62
C ARG A 433 28.06 -17.06 -6.12
N THR A 434 29.11 -17.55 -6.77
CA THR A 434 30.52 -17.29 -6.40
C THR A 434 31.15 -16.08 -7.10
N ARG A 435 30.52 -15.54 -8.15
CA ARG A 435 31.07 -14.45 -8.99
C ARG A 435 30.37 -13.11 -8.78
N VAL A 436 29.09 -13.12 -8.43
CA VAL A 436 28.29 -11.91 -8.23
C VAL A 436 28.38 -11.45 -6.78
N LYS A 437 28.81 -10.19 -6.56
CA LYS A 437 28.69 -9.55 -5.25
C LYS A 437 27.23 -9.15 -5.02
N ARG A 438 26.52 -9.90 -4.16
CA ARG A 438 25.19 -9.54 -3.63
C ARG A 438 25.24 -8.13 -3.03
N LYS A 439 24.30 -7.26 -3.38
CA LYS A 439 24.11 -5.95 -2.72
C LYS A 439 23.29 -6.16 -1.45
N TYR A 440 23.29 -5.17 -0.56
CA TYR A 440 22.40 -5.15 0.60
C TYR A 440 21.08 -4.45 0.22
N GLN A 441 19.96 -5.10 0.51
CA GLN A 441 18.60 -4.63 0.23
C GLN A 441 17.83 -4.45 1.54
N LYS A 442 16.96 -3.44 1.61
CA LYS A 442 16.02 -3.24 2.74
C LYS A 442 15.05 -4.42 2.79
N VAL A 443 14.97 -5.06 3.95
CA VAL A 443 13.99 -6.12 4.23
C VAL A 443 12.69 -5.48 4.74
N GLU A 444 11.57 -6.17 4.55
CA GLU A 444 10.26 -5.71 5.02
C GLU A 444 9.77 -6.60 6.18
N PRO A 445 9.01 -6.03 7.15
CA PRO A 445 8.62 -6.79 8.34
C PRO A 445 7.88 -8.09 8.02
N GLY A 446 8.34 -9.20 8.60
CA GLY A 446 7.72 -10.51 8.47
C GLY A 446 7.98 -11.25 7.15
N VAL A 447 8.82 -10.74 6.26
CA VAL A 447 9.25 -11.44 5.03
C VAL A 447 10.08 -12.69 5.38
N TYR A 448 10.03 -13.71 4.52
CA TYR A 448 10.90 -14.89 4.62
C TYR A 448 12.29 -14.59 4.07
N LEU A 449 13.34 -14.90 4.84
CA LEU A 449 14.73 -14.90 4.40
C LEU A 449 15.28 -16.33 4.31
N LEU A 450 16.30 -16.51 3.48
CA LEU A 450 17.08 -17.74 3.42
C LEU A 450 18.23 -17.67 4.43
N PRO A 451 18.58 -18.78 5.14
CA PRO A 451 19.73 -18.78 6.05
C PRO A 451 21.08 -18.46 5.37
N GLU A 452 21.19 -18.65 4.04
CA GLU A 452 22.35 -18.20 3.24
C GLU A 452 22.48 -16.66 3.13
N GLN A 453 21.43 -15.89 3.47
CA GLN A 453 21.44 -14.42 3.56
C GLN A 453 21.80 -13.95 4.97
N THR A 454 21.31 -14.63 6.01
CA THR A 454 21.43 -14.23 7.42
C THR A 454 22.63 -14.85 8.14
N ARG A 455 23.46 -15.65 7.45
CA ARG A 455 24.78 -16.12 7.93
C ARG A 455 25.71 -15.01 8.45
N LYS A 456 25.44 -13.73 8.16
CA LYS A 456 26.08 -12.56 8.78
C LYS A 456 25.02 -11.62 9.34
N HIS A 457 25.36 -10.92 10.42
CA HIS A 457 24.47 -9.94 11.03
C HIS A 457 23.96 -8.89 10.01
N PRO A 458 22.73 -8.38 10.19
CA PRO A 458 22.20 -7.34 9.31
C PRO A 458 22.99 -6.04 9.41
N GLN A 459 22.86 -5.19 8.39
CA GLN A 459 23.15 -3.76 8.52
C GLN A 459 21.93 -3.09 9.14
N VAL A 460 22.09 -2.52 10.33
CA VAL A 460 21.01 -1.89 11.09
C VAL A 460 21.04 -0.38 10.87
N TYR A 461 19.90 0.18 10.44
CA TYR A 461 19.71 1.60 10.19
C TYR A 461 18.55 2.14 11.04
N THR A 462 18.76 3.28 11.68
CA THR A 462 17.78 3.94 12.55
C THR A 462 17.51 5.36 12.07
N THR A 463 16.25 5.82 12.05
CA THR A 463 15.93 7.25 11.82
C THR A 463 15.21 7.83 13.02
N VAL A 464 15.98 8.50 13.89
CA VAL A 464 15.57 8.94 15.22
C VAL A 464 15.05 10.38 15.19
N PHE A 465 13.95 10.64 15.91
CA PHE A 465 13.25 11.93 15.86
C PHE A 465 13.52 12.86 17.06
N HIS A 466 14.10 12.35 18.16
CA HIS A 466 14.57 13.15 19.29
C HIS A 466 16.01 13.65 19.10
N THR A 467 16.29 14.88 19.57
CA THR A 467 17.63 15.49 19.56
C THR A 467 18.52 15.02 20.70
N GLU A 468 17.92 14.66 21.83
CA GLU A 468 18.62 14.14 23.01
C GLU A 468 19.35 12.85 22.66
N SER A 469 20.58 12.69 23.18
CA SER A 469 21.30 11.43 23.09
C SER A 469 20.77 10.48 24.15
N ARG A 470 20.11 9.39 23.73
CA ARG A 470 19.48 8.40 24.60
C ARG A 470 20.12 7.02 24.39
N LEU A 471 20.30 6.26 25.46
CA LEU A 471 20.83 4.90 25.42
C LEU A 471 19.73 3.86 25.16
N TYR A 472 20.05 2.92 24.27
CA TYR A 472 19.18 1.81 23.88
C TYR A 472 19.93 0.48 23.99
N THR A 473 19.20 -0.57 24.35
CA THR A 473 19.69 -1.96 24.31
C THR A 473 19.03 -2.67 23.12
N MET A 474 19.86 -3.17 22.20
CA MET A 474 19.43 -4.00 21.08
C MET A 474 19.44 -5.48 21.49
N VAL A 475 18.34 -6.17 21.27
CA VAL A 475 18.19 -7.62 21.50
C VAL A 475 17.62 -8.26 20.24
N MET A 476 18.15 -9.43 19.85
CA MET A 476 17.64 -10.28 18.78
C MET A 476 17.27 -11.65 19.33
N VAL A 477 16.00 -12.01 19.23
CA VAL A 477 15.43 -13.23 19.83
C VAL A 477 14.70 -14.04 18.75
N ASP A 478 14.87 -15.35 18.77
CA ASP A 478 13.97 -16.34 18.13
C ASP A 478 12.91 -16.76 19.15
N LEU A 479 11.64 -16.75 18.77
CA LEU A 479 10.51 -17.07 19.67
C LEU A 479 10.01 -18.51 19.54
N ASP A 480 10.47 -19.27 18.54
CA ASP A 480 9.84 -20.52 18.10
C ASP A 480 10.79 -21.73 18.19
N VAL A 481 11.85 -21.66 19.01
CA VAL A 481 12.73 -22.81 19.27
C VAL A 481 11.97 -23.84 20.12
N PRO A 482 11.85 -25.10 19.70
CA PRO A 482 11.05 -26.09 20.42
C PRO A 482 11.69 -26.50 21.75
N ASP A 483 10.85 -26.65 22.78
CA ASP A 483 11.16 -27.33 24.03
C ASP A 483 10.43 -28.69 24.04
N TYR A 484 11.21 -29.76 23.92
CA TYR A 484 10.70 -31.13 23.89
C TYR A 484 10.52 -31.75 25.28
N GLU A 485 10.99 -31.10 26.36
CA GLU A 485 10.79 -31.55 27.74
C GLU A 485 9.46 -31.04 28.29
N ASN A 486 9.07 -29.81 27.92
CA ASN A 486 7.81 -29.18 28.36
C ASN A 486 6.68 -29.20 27.31
N GLU A 487 6.93 -29.72 26.10
CA GLU A 487 6.00 -29.70 24.94
C GLU A 487 5.59 -28.27 24.49
N THR A 488 6.52 -27.31 24.60
CA THR A 488 6.29 -25.87 24.35
C THR A 488 7.32 -25.28 23.37
N PHE A 489 7.33 -23.95 23.23
CA PHE A 489 8.38 -23.18 22.57
C PHE A 489 9.10 -22.29 23.60
N GLN A 490 10.37 -22.03 23.37
CA GLN A 490 11.25 -21.25 24.23
C GLN A 490 12.05 -20.22 23.42
N GLY A 491 12.46 -19.12 24.07
CA GLY A 491 13.25 -18.08 23.43
C GLY A 491 14.71 -18.50 23.21
N TYR A 492 15.33 -18.05 22.11
CA TYR A 492 16.78 -18.16 21.91
C TYR A 492 17.44 -16.82 21.56
N LEU A 493 18.50 -16.46 22.29
CA LEU A 493 19.20 -15.19 22.12
C LEU A 493 20.28 -15.26 21.02
N HIS A 494 19.97 -14.71 19.85
CA HIS A 494 20.93 -14.61 18.73
C HIS A 494 21.97 -13.49 18.91
N TRP A 495 21.54 -12.34 19.43
CA TRP A 495 22.38 -11.14 19.50
C TRP A 495 21.92 -10.17 20.59
N LEU A 496 22.86 -9.55 21.29
CA LEU A 496 22.62 -8.60 22.36
C LEU A 496 23.72 -7.53 22.37
N GLN A 497 23.31 -6.26 22.37
CA GLN A 497 24.18 -5.10 22.50
C GLN A 497 23.53 -4.03 23.38
N PRO A 498 23.95 -3.87 24.65
CA PRO A 498 23.54 -2.74 25.49
C PRO A 498 24.28 -1.45 25.13
N ASN A 499 23.81 -0.33 25.68
CA ASN A 499 24.48 0.98 25.69
C ASN A 499 24.71 1.62 24.30
N ILE A 500 23.75 1.44 23.39
CA ILE A 500 23.77 2.06 22.06
C ILE A 500 23.26 3.51 22.19
N SER A 501 24.16 4.48 22.04
CA SER A 501 23.81 5.90 22.08
C SER A 501 23.20 6.37 20.76
N LEU A 502 21.90 6.67 20.77
CA LEU A 502 21.14 7.15 19.61
C LEU A 502 20.64 8.57 19.80
N SER A 503 20.66 9.34 18.71
CA SER A 503 20.12 10.71 18.60
C SER A 503 19.75 10.95 17.13
N SER A 504 19.09 12.07 16.80
CA SER A 504 18.69 12.34 15.42
C SER A 504 19.84 12.49 14.40
N SER A 505 21.08 12.70 14.83
CA SER A 505 22.27 12.66 13.95
C SER A 505 22.83 11.25 13.74
N SER A 506 22.46 10.27 14.58
CA SER A 506 22.96 8.89 14.56
C SER A 506 22.08 8.00 13.67
N THR A 507 22.34 7.98 12.37
CA THR A 507 21.61 7.11 11.40
C THR A 507 22.10 5.66 11.37
N THR A 508 23.25 5.39 11.95
CA THR A 508 23.91 4.08 12.04
C THR A 508 24.81 4.08 13.28
N PHE A 509 24.97 2.93 13.93
CA PHE A 509 25.82 2.76 15.10
C PHE A 509 26.81 1.60 14.91
N GLU A 510 27.98 1.70 15.52
CA GLU A 510 28.95 0.60 15.57
C GLU A 510 28.50 -0.43 16.62
N VAL A 511 28.27 -1.68 16.20
CA VAL A 511 27.95 -2.75 17.16
C VAL A 511 29.24 -3.22 17.84
N ARG A 512 29.44 -2.80 19.09
CA ARG A 512 30.60 -3.15 19.93
C ARG A 512 30.55 -4.57 20.51
N SER A 513 30.15 -5.52 19.65
CA SER A 513 30.00 -6.98 19.86
C SER A 513 30.06 -7.44 21.33
N HIS A 514 29.05 -7.05 22.12
CA HIS A 514 28.96 -7.46 23.51
C HIS A 514 28.78 -8.99 23.61
N THR A 515 27.80 -9.52 22.86
CA THR A 515 27.69 -10.94 22.51
C THR A 515 28.13 -11.19 21.06
N LYS A 516 28.54 -12.43 20.78
CA LYS A 516 28.74 -12.96 19.40
C LYS A 516 27.38 -13.06 18.70
N TYR A 517 27.27 -12.56 17.48
CA TYR A 517 26.11 -12.82 16.62
C TYR A 517 26.10 -14.31 16.24
N ILE A 518 25.01 -15.01 16.56
CA ILE A 518 24.74 -16.35 16.05
C ILE A 518 23.68 -16.22 14.95
N PRO A 519 23.91 -16.77 13.74
CA PRO A 519 22.93 -16.69 12.68
C PRO A 519 21.67 -17.51 13.01
N PRO A 520 20.49 -17.13 12.49
CA PRO A 520 19.29 -17.98 12.43
C PRO A 520 19.60 -19.41 11.98
N HIS A 521 18.98 -20.38 12.64
CA HIS A 521 19.20 -21.81 12.41
C HIS A 521 17.95 -22.65 12.74
N PRO A 522 16.79 -22.36 12.09
CA PRO A 522 15.53 -23.07 12.33
C PRO A 522 15.69 -24.59 12.10
N GLN A 523 15.24 -25.41 13.04
CA GLN A 523 15.57 -26.84 13.05
C GLN A 523 14.83 -27.63 11.95
N LYS A 524 15.37 -28.78 11.57
CA LYS A 524 14.76 -29.58 10.50
C LYS A 524 13.41 -30.14 10.94
N GLY A 525 12.33 -29.66 10.32
CA GLY A 525 10.97 -30.16 10.56
C GLY A 525 10.15 -29.37 11.58
N THR A 526 10.68 -28.28 12.14
CA THR A 526 9.86 -27.25 12.81
C THR A 526 9.05 -26.44 11.77
N PRO A 527 8.05 -25.64 12.20
CA PRO A 527 7.46 -24.59 11.37
C PRO A 527 8.48 -23.49 11.01
N TYR A 528 8.02 -22.36 10.47
CA TYR A 528 8.87 -21.17 10.39
C TYR A 528 9.19 -20.63 11.79
N HIS A 529 10.33 -19.97 11.92
CA HIS A 529 10.77 -19.28 13.13
C HIS A 529 10.66 -17.76 12.97
N ARG A 530 10.20 -17.05 14.01
CA ARG A 530 10.06 -15.58 14.09
C ARG A 530 11.31 -14.96 14.72
N TYR A 531 12.12 -14.30 13.91
CA TYR A 531 13.29 -13.55 14.36
C TYR A 531 12.91 -12.09 14.58
N VAL A 532 13.02 -11.62 15.83
CA VAL A 532 12.65 -10.25 16.23
C VAL A 532 13.91 -9.52 16.72
N ILE A 533 14.21 -8.37 16.13
CA ILE A 533 15.15 -7.38 16.66
C ILE A 533 14.35 -6.25 17.30
N ILE A 534 14.65 -5.95 18.56
CA ILE A 534 14.10 -4.81 19.30
C ILE A 534 15.23 -3.92 19.81
N LEU A 535 15.04 -2.60 19.78
CA LEU A 535 15.86 -1.62 20.49
C LEU A 535 14.98 -0.95 21.55
N ALA A 536 15.11 -1.39 22.80
CA ALA A 536 14.37 -0.83 23.94
C ALA A 536 15.16 0.32 24.61
N PRO A 537 14.50 1.40 25.06
CA PRO A 537 15.15 2.48 25.79
C PRO A 537 15.62 2.01 27.17
N GLN A 538 16.80 2.47 27.59
CA GLN A 538 17.30 2.26 28.95
C GLN A 538 16.71 3.29 29.92
N ALA A 539 16.34 2.84 31.12
CA ALA A 539 15.88 3.71 32.20
C ALA A 539 16.91 4.81 32.52
N ASP A 540 16.40 6.01 32.81
CA ASP A 540 17.13 7.22 33.23
C ASP A 540 18.33 7.62 32.35
N ASN A 541 18.42 7.08 31.13
CA ASN A 541 19.54 7.24 30.21
C ASN A 541 20.90 6.77 30.77
N LEU A 542 20.88 5.86 31.76
CA LEU A 542 22.08 5.35 32.40
C LEU A 542 22.63 4.10 31.69
N PRO A 543 23.96 3.92 31.64
CA PRO A 543 24.55 2.72 31.05
C PRO A 543 24.30 1.50 31.96
N ILE A 544 23.86 0.39 31.36
CA ILE A 544 23.63 -0.88 32.07
C ILE A 544 24.83 -1.81 31.92
N GLU A 545 25.17 -2.55 32.97
CA GLU A 545 26.17 -3.61 32.94
C GLU A 545 25.46 -4.96 32.89
N VAL A 546 25.38 -5.52 31.67
CA VAL A 546 24.86 -6.87 31.42
C VAL A 546 26.04 -7.85 31.42
N PRO A 547 25.96 -9.02 32.07
CA PRO A 547 26.99 -10.04 31.95
C PRO A 547 27.01 -10.62 30.53
N LYS A 548 28.17 -11.14 30.09
CA LYS A 548 28.26 -11.83 28.80
C LYS A 548 27.69 -13.23 28.92
N ILE A 549 26.41 -13.35 28.55
CA ILE A 549 25.68 -14.61 28.38
C ILE A 549 26.51 -15.57 27.52
N SER A 550 26.71 -16.80 28.01
CA SER A 550 27.44 -17.87 27.31
C SER A 550 26.68 -18.37 26.08
N ASP A 551 27.30 -19.19 25.21
CA ASP A 551 26.57 -19.70 24.03
C ASP A 551 25.52 -20.79 24.41
N GLU A 552 25.64 -21.38 25.62
CA GLU A 552 24.66 -22.29 26.25
C GLU A 552 23.50 -21.53 26.92
N GLU A 553 23.79 -20.46 27.67
CA GLU A 553 22.80 -19.62 28.40
C GLU A 553 21.84 -18.83 27.46
N ARG A 554 22.00 -18.97 26.15
CA ARG A 554 21.09 -18.35 25.14
C ARG A 554 19.78 -19.08 24.98
N LEU A 555 19.73 -20.38 25.28
CA LEU A 555 18.53 -21.20 25.16
C LEU A 555 17.65 -21.01 26.40
N GLY A 556 16.35 -20.82 26.20
CA GLY A 556 15.42 -20.44 27.28
C GLY A 556 15.41 -18.95 27.61
N PHE A 557 15.99 -18.09 26.77
CA PHE A 557 16.10 -16.65 27.03
C PHE A 557 14.73 -15.95 27.04
N ASN A 558 14.25 -15.56 28.23
CA ASN A 558 13.02 -14.79 28.38
C ASN A 558 13.30 -13.27 28.31
N TYR A 559 12.84 -12.64 27.22
CA TYR A 559 12.96 -11.18 27.04
C TYR A 559 12.22 -10.36 28.12
N ARG A 560 11.11 -10.87 28.69
CA ARG A 560 10.32 -10.14 29.70
C ARG A 560 11.09 -9.99 31.01
N GLU A 561 11.62 -11.10 31.53
CA GLU A 561 12.45 -11.12 32.73
C GLU A 561 13.73 -10.28 32.56
N PHE A 562 14.35 -10.34 31.38
CA PHE A 562 15.48 -9.49 31.03
C PHE A 562 15.10 -8.00 31.03
N ALA A 563 13.95 -7.64 30.44
CA ALA A 563 13.47 -6.27 30.38
C ALA A 563 13.12 -5.71 31.76
N GLU A 564 12.48 -6.50 32.62
CA GLU A 564 12.19 -6.14 34.02
C GLU A 564 13.48 -5.98 34.84
N THR A 565 14.45 -6.89 34.69
CA THR A 565 15.74 -6.85 35.40
C THR A 565 16.56 -5.60 35.08
N TYR A 566 16.56 -5.16 33.82
CA TYR A 566 17.37 -4.01 33.35
C TYR A 566 16.57 -2.73 33.11
N GLY A 567 15.29 -2.68 33.52
CA GLY A 567 14.44 -1.49 33.39
C GLY A 567 14.19 -1.05 31.95
N LEU A 568 14.15 -1.99 31.00
CA LEU A 568 13.97 -1.73 29.57
C LEU A 568 12.46 -1.68 29.24
N ASP A 569 11.98 -0.55 28.73
CA ASP A 569 10.54 -0.35 28.51
C ASP A 569 10.20 -0.01 27.05
N ALA A 570 9.83 -1.05 26.31
CA ALA A 570 9.38 -0.95 24.91
C ALA A 570 7.96 -0.34 24.75
N SER A 571 7.23 -0.11 25.84
CA SER A 571 5.95 0.63 25.82
C SER A 571 6.16 2.15 25.93
N LYS A 572 7.30 2.60 26.47
CA LYS A 572 7.71 4.02 26.53
C LYS A 572 8.43 4.51 25.27
N GLY A 573 8.79 3.61 24.35
CA GLY A 573 9.48 3.94 23.11
C GLY A 573 10.39 2.81 22.63
N GLY A 574 11.44 3.18 21.88
CA GLY A 574 12.28 2.22 21.17
C GLY A 574 11.83 2.00 19.73
N ALA A 575 12.21 0.86 19.16
CA ALA A 575 11.79 0.40 17.83
C ALA A 575 11.94 -1.13 17.70
N ALA A 576 11.25 -1.73 16.72
CA ALA A 576 11.36 -3.16 16.42
C ALA A 576 11.38 -3.44 14.92
N HIS A 577 11.88 -4.61 14.54
CA HIS A 577 11.80 -5.17 13.19
C HIS A 577 11.81 -6.70 13.29
N MET A 578 11.13 -7.40 12.39
CA MET A 578 11.11 -8.86 12.39
C MET A 578 11.19 -9.46 10.98
N TRP A 579 11.63 -10.71 10.88
CA TRP A 579 11.53 -11.54 9.68
C TRP A 579 11.25 -12.99 10.08
N ARG A 580 11.08 -13.87 9.10
CA ARG A 580 10.92 -15.32 9.31
C ARG A 580 11.96 -16.09 8.53
N GLU A 581 12.32 -17.28 9.02
CA GLU A 581 13.11 -18.25 8.25
C GLU A 581 12.51 -19.66 8.43
N VAL A 582 12.88 -20.56 7.53
CA VAL A 582 12.51 -21.99 7.50
C VAL A 582 13.79 -22.78 7.26
N TRP A 583 13.83 -24.04 7.72
CA TRP A 583 14.96 -24.93 7.49
C TRP A 583 15.36 -25.06 6.00
N ASP A 584 16.66 -25.09 5.76
CA ASP A 584 17.32 -25.31 4.48
C ASP A 584 18.64 -26.08 4.69
N GLU A 585 19.21 -26.70 3.64
CA GLU A 585 20.49 -27.42 3.68
C GLU A 585 21.69 -26.57 4.13
N THR A 586 21.54 -25.24 4.16
CA THR A 586 22.54 -24.33 4.75
C THR A 586 22.54 -24.37 6.28
N VAL A 587 21.42 -24.69 6.94
CA VAL A 587 21.32 -24.78 8.41
C VAL A 587 22.16 -25.92 8.98
N SER A 588 22.16 -27.09 8.36
CA SER A 588 23.01 -28.23 8.75
C SER A 588 24.50 -27.86 8.79
N LYS A 589 24.92 -26.92 7.94
CA LYS A 589 26.30 -26.40 7.91
C LYS A 589 26.54 -25.37 9.02
N LEU A 590 25.53 -24.61 9.45
CA LEU A 590 25.64 -23.69 10.59
C LEU A 590 25.79 -24.45 11.92
N TYR A 591 25.06 -25.55 12.10
CA TYR A 591 25.22 -26.45 13.24
C TYR A 591 26.66 -26.96 13.37
N GLN A 592 27.27 -27.39 12.27
CA GLN A 592 28.66 -27.88 12.23
C GLN A 592 29.70 -26.74 12.34
N ASP A 593 29.59 -25.69 11.51
CA ASP A 593 30.58 -24.61 11.38
C ASP A 593 30.57 -23.60 12.55
N VAL A 594 29.42 -23.40 13.23
CA VAL A 594 29.20 -22.23 14.11
C VAL A 594 28.76 -22.59 15.53
N LEU A 595 27.93 -23.63 15.68
CA LEU A 595 27.46 -24.14 16.97
C LEU A 595 28.30 -25.34 17.47
N HIS A 596 28.98 -26.03 16.56
CA HIS A 596 29.75 -27.26 16.82
C HIS A 596 28.93 -28.38 17.50
N ALA A 597 27.63 -28.44 17.17
CA ALA A 597 26.66 -29.38 17.72
C ALA A 597 26.02 -30.23 16.61
N GLU A 598 25.45 -31.38 16.98
CA GLU A 598 24.61 -32.15 16.06
C GLU A 598 23.27 -31.44 15.85
N GLU A 599 22.72 -31.57 14.63
CA GLU A 599 21.45 -30.94 14.27
C GLU A 599 20.26 -31.79 14.75
N PRO A 600 19.37 -31.27 15.62
CA PRO A 600 18.15 -31.97 15.99
C PRO A 600 17.16 -31.99 14.82
N VAL A 601 16.64 -33.17 14.49
CA VAL A 601 15.68 -33.38 13.41
C VAL A 601 14.33 -33.77 14.00
N PHE A 602 13.36 -32.87 13.86
CA PHE A 602 11.98 -33.08 14.26
C PHE A 602 11.20 -33.77 13.14
N GLY A 603 10.43 -34.79 13.51
CA GLY A 603 9.53 -35.51 12.62
C GLY A 603 8.10 -35.41 13.12
N ARG A 604 7.14 -35.76 12.26
CA ARG A 604 5.78 -36.08 12.74
C ARG A 604 5.89 -37.26 13.69
N MET A 605 5.22 -37.19 14.84
CA MET A 605 5.17 -38.30 15.80
C MET A 605 4.71 -39.57 15.05
N PRO A 606 5.49 -40.67 15.08
CA PRO A 606 5.17 -41.85 14.29
C PRO A 606 3.86 -42.46 14.79
N THR A 607 2.87 -42.60 13.90
CA THR A 607 1.58 -43.22 14.23
C THR A 607 1.81 -44.60 14.86
N PRO A 608 1.31 -44.86 16.09
CA PRO A 608 1.61 -46.11 16.79
C PRO A 608 1.02 -47.29 16.00
N ASP A 609 1.90 -48.18 15.57
CA ASP A 609 1.54 -49.39 14.84
C ASP A 609 0.77 -50.34 15.76
N ARG A 610 -0.57 -50.30 15.66
CA ARG A 610 -1.52 -51.12 16.43
C ARG A 610 -1.28 -52.63 16.33
N TYR A 611 -0.45 -53.07 15.38
CA TYR A 611 -0.10 -54.47 15.16
C TYR A 611 1.39 -54.75 15.39
N ARG A 612 2.15 -53.84 16.03
CA ARG A 612 3.60 -54.01 16.27
C ARG A 612 3.92 -55.31 17.01
N GLU A 613 3.13 -55.64 18.02
CA GLU A 613 3.28 -56.86 18.82
C GLU A 613 2.90 -58.11 17.99
N LEU A 614 1.75 -58.08 17.33
CA LEU A 614 1.28 -59.12 16.39
C LEU A 614 2.17 -59.33 15.14
N LYS A 615 3.11 -58.43 14.88
CA LYS A 615 4.18 -58.57 13.86
C LYS A 615 5.47 -59.17 14.42
N MET A 616 5.67 -59.10 15.72
CA MET A 616 6.83 -59.67 16.44
C MET A 616 6.57 -61.12 16.85
N GLU A 617 5.31 -61.49 17.09
CA GLU A 617 4.91 -62.89 17.25
C GLU A 617 5.13 -63.68 15.95
N LYS A 618 5.73 -64.88 16.07
CA LYS A 618 5.83 -65.80 14.93
C LYS A 618 4.44 -66.31 14.56
N LYS A 619 4.01 -66.00 13.34
CA LYS A 619 2.68 -66.34 12.80
C LYS A 619 2.35 -67.84 12.75
N TYR A 620 3.37 -68.68 12.89
CA TYR A 620 3.29 -70.14 13.11
C TYR A 620 4.40 -70.55 14.08
N ILE A 621 4.11 -71.54 14.94
CA ILE A 621 5.05 -72.15 15.90
C ILE A 621 5.81 -73.28 15.19
#